data_AF-A0A7S3H3D2-F1
#
_entry.id   AF-A0A7S3H3D2-F1
#
_cell.length_a   1.000
_cell.length_b   1.000
_cell.length_c   1.000
_cell.angle_alpha   90.00
_cell.angle_beta   90.00
_cell.angle_gamma   90.00
#
_symmetry.space_group_name_H-M   'P 1'
#
loop_
_entity.id
_entity.type
_entity.pdbx_description
1 polymer ?
#
loop_
_entity_poly.entity_id
_entity_poly.type
_entity_poly.pdbx_seq_one_letter_code
_entity_poly.pdbx_strand_id
1 'polypeptide(L)'
;SDKESSPEGNKGLSLEAFHDWKPEENAFGDTFRNYEDSKRQEVVQRTYYTMHQKQTVEFGEKTREQWLKFNKGEFTIMEMIDVLDNLVDDSDPDNDLPNSIHDFQTAERIRAQWPDHDWFHLVGLLHDIGKVLAL
;
A
#
# COMPACT_ATOMS: atom_id res chain seq x y z
N SER A 1 -51.49 24.72 -0.20
CA SER A 1 -50.18 25.37 -0.40
C SER A 1 -49.12 24.40 0.02
N ASP A 2 -48.92 23.40 -0.85
CA ASP A 2 -47.98 22.31 -0.66
C ASP A 2 -46.56 22.88 -0.76
N LYS A 3 -45.76 22.69 0.29
CA LYS A 3 -44.30 22.84 0.21
C LYS A 3 -43.72 21.44 0.23
N GLU A 4 -43.53 20.89 -0.96
CA GLU A 4 -42.62 19.78 -1.19
C GLU A 4 -41.22 20.21 -0.76
N SER A 5 -40.71 19.65 0.33
CA SER A 5 -39.29 19.68 0.66
C SER A 5 -38.59 18.64 -0.21
N SER A 6 -37.97 19.11 -1.29
CA SER A 6 -37.09 18.30 -2.15
C SER A 6 -35.97 17.69 -1.30
N PRO A 7 -35.67 16.39 -1.40
CA PRO A 7 -34.55 15.80 -0.68
C PRO A 7 -33.27 16.28 -1.34
N GLU A 8 -32.39 16.89 -0.55
CA GLU A 8 -31.04 17.27 -0.98
C GLU A 8 -30.35 16.05 -1.57
N GLY A 9 -30.19 16.09 -2.89
CA GLY A 9 -29.57 15.02 -3.65
C GLY A 9 -28.18 14.76 -3.11
N ASN A 10 -27.94 13.51 -2.76
CA ASN A 10 -26.63 12.91 -2.55
C ASN A 10 -25.74 13.36 -3.73
N LYS A 11 -24.94 14.41 -3.52
CA LYS A 11 -23.89 14.80 -4.45
C LYS A 11 -22.85 13.69 -4.36
N GLY A 12 -23.06 12.64 -5.14
CA GLY A 12 -22.04 11.64 -5.39
C GLY A 12 -20.77 12.38 -5.75
N LEU A 13 -19.77 12.31 -4.87
CA LEU A 13 -18.44 12.79 -5.15
C LEU A 13 -18.01 12.07 -6.43
N SER A 14 -17.94 12.80 -7.55
CA SER A 14 -17.49 12.20 -8.79
C SER A 14 -16.02 11.83 -8.62
N LEU A 15 -15.62 10.68 -9.18
CA LEU A 15 -14.23 10.20 -9.11
C LEU A 15 -13.22 11.24 -9.62
N GLU A 16 -13.64 12.19 -10.47
CA GLU A 16 -12.77 13.26 -10.96
C GLU A 16 -12.48 14.36 -9.92
N ALA A 17 -13.34 14.56 -8.91
CA ALA A 17 -13.09 15.51 -7.82
C ALA A 17 -12.02 15.02 -6.82
N PHE A 18 -11.51 13.79 -6.97
CA PHE A 18 -10.54 13.14 -6.08
C PHE A 18 -9.07 13.45 -6.40
N HIS A 19 -8.77 14.27 -7.40
CA HIS A 19 -7.39 14.43 -7.89
C HIS A 19 -6.53 15.49 -7.17
N ASP A 20 -7.09 16.28 -6.24
CA ASP A 20 -6.44 17.51 -5.74
C ASP A 20 -5.67 17.36 -4.40
N TRP A 21 -5.54 16.13 -3.87
CA TRP A 21 -4.98 15.92 -2.52
C TRP A 21 -3.62 15.22 -2.49
N LYS A 22 -3.09 14.76 -3.63
CA LYS A 22 -1.81 14.05 -3.66
C LYS A 22 -0.70 15.03 -3.24
N PRO A 23 0.18 14.67 -2.29
CA PRO A 23 1.37 15.47 -2.02
C PRO A 23 2.16 15.69 -3.31
N GLU A 24 2.75 16.87 -3.49
CA GLU A 24 3.54 17.18 -4.68
C GLU A 24 4.88 16.42 -4.68
N GLU A 25 5.42 16.15 -3.49
CA GLU A 25 6.74 15.55 -3.27
C GLU A 25 6.66 14.28 -2.40
N ASN A 26 7.56 13.33 -2.66
CA ASN A 26 7.73 12.12 -1.88
C ASN A 26 8.57 12.37 -0.61
N ALA A 27 8.93 11.31 0.14
CA ALA A 27 9.68 11.47 1.39
C ALA A 27 11.08 12.09 1.21
N PHE A 28 11.56 12.18 -0.04
CA PHE A 28 12.87 12.68 -0.40
C PHE A 28 12.86 14.09 -1.00
N GLY A 29 11.69 14.70 -1.20
CA GLY A 29 11.55 15.99 -1.89
C GLY A 29 11.53 15.86 -3.42
N ASP A 30 11.40 14.64 -3.93
CA ASP A 30 11.36 14.35 -5.37
C ASP A 30 9.92 14.08 -5.83
N THR A 31 9.70 14.06 -7.14
CA THR A 31 8.41 13.64 -7.69
C THR A 31 8.15 12.16 -7.40
N PHE A 32 6.89 11.83 -7.10
CA PHE A 32 6.50 10.45 -6.85
C PHE A 32 6.76 9.54 -8.04
N ARG A 33 7.19 8.31 -7.75
CA ARG A 33 7.42 7.23 -8.72
C ARG A 33 8.48 7.60 -9.77
N ASN A 34 9.54 8.30 -9.36
CA ASN A 34 10.68 8.58 -10.22
C ASN A 34 11.58 7.34 -10.38
N TYR A 35 11.64 6.79 -11.60
CA TYR A 35 12.47 5.63 -11.96
C TYR A 35 13.62 5.98 -12.90
N GLU A 36 13.99 7.26 -13.02
CA GLU A 36 15.10 7.72 -13.85
C GLU A 36 16.33 8.04 -12.99
N ASP A 37 16.15 8.85 -11.95
CA ASP A 37 17.26 9.38 -11.13
C ASP A 37 16.91 9.57 -9.64
N SER A 38 16.00 8.75 -9.10
CA SER A 38 15.66 8.79 -7.67
C SER A 38 16.84 8.40 -6.75
N LYS A 39 16.78 8.82 -5.48
CA LYS A 39 17.77 8.46 -4.46
C LYS A 39 17.91 6.95 -4.24
N ARG A 40 16.87 6.16 -4.54
CA ARG A 40 16.83 4.69 -4.41
C ARG A 40 17.00 3.94 -5.74
N GLN A 41 17.34 4.64 -6.82
CA GLN A 41 17.33 4.10 -8.19
C GLN A 41 18.10 2.77 -8.35
N GLU A 42 19.29 2.66 -7.78
CA GLU A 42 20.12 1.44 -7.93
C GLU A 42 19.42 0.20 -7.34
N VAL A 43 18.87 0.34 -6.13
CA VAL A 43 18.21 -0.76 -5.42
C VAL A 43 16.93 -1.16 -6.15
N VAL A 44 16.10 -0.18 -6.50
CA VAL A 44 14.84 -0.38 -7.23
C VAL A 44 15.10 -1.06 -8.58
N GLN A 45 16.08 -0.57 -9.35
CA GLN A 45 16.44 -1.14 -10.63
C GLN A 45 16.92 -2.60 -10.48
N ARG A 46 17.75 -2.89 -9.48
CA ARG A 46 18.24 -4.26 -9.21
C ARG A 46 17.10 -5.20 -8.81
N THR A 47 16.15 -4.73 -8.01
CA THR A 47 14.95 -5.48 -7.61
C THR A 47 14.13 -5.86 -8.84
N TYR A 48 13.78 -4.88 -9.68
CA TYR A 48 13.00 -5.14 -10.90
C TYR A 48 13.76 -5.98 -11.91
N TYR A 49 15.06 -5.75 -12.11
CA TYR A 49 15.89 -6.57 -13.00
C TYR A 49 15.85 -8.04 -12.58
N THR A 50 16.06 -8.31 -11.29
CA THR A 50 16.03 -9.68 -10.75
C THR A 50 14.63 -10.29 -10.85
N MET A 51 13.59 -9.52 -10.52
CA MET A 51 12.20 -9.96 -10.61
C MET A 51 11.84 -10.36 -12.05
N HIS A 52 12.13 -9.51 -13.03
CA HIS A 52 11.81 -9.77 -14.44
C HIS A 52 12.56 -10.98 -15.02
N GLN A 53 13.75 -11.30 -14.50
CA GLN A 53 14.50 -12.48 -14.94
C GLN A 53 14.02 -13.78 -14.29
N LYS A 54 13.53 -13.73 -13.04
CA LYS A 54 13.31 -14.93 -12.21
C LYS A 54 11.84 -15.29 -12.01
N GLN A 55 10.91 -14.36 -12.20
CA GLN A 55 9.47 -14.61 -12.09
C GLN A 55 8.97 -15.43 -13.29
N THR A 56 9.06 -16.75 -13.20
CA THR A 56 8.54 -17.70 -14.19
C THR A 56 7.25 -18.36 -13.71
N VAL A 57 6.51 -19.03 -14.61
CA VAL A 57 5.34 -19.84 -14.24
C VAL A 57 5.72 -20.90 -13.21
N GLU A 58 6.83 -21.61 -13.42
CA GLU A 58 7.35 -22.61 -12.50
C GLU A 58 7.65 -22.01 -11.11
N PHE A 59 8.27 -20.83 -11.07
CA PHE A 59 8.52 -20.14 -9.80
C PHE A 59 7.21 -19.75 -9.09
N GLY A 60 6.22 -19.24 -9.83
CA GLY A 60 4.91 -18.89 -9.30
C GLY A 60 4.16 -20.08 -8.73
N GLU A 61 4.16 -21.22 -9.43
CA GLU A 61 3.54 -22.46 -8.97
C GLU A 61 4.19 -22.98 -7.68
N LYS A 62 5.53 -23.03 -7.63
CA LYS A 62 6.28 -23.45 -6.43
C LYS A 62 6.03 -22.53 -5.24
N THR A 63 6.07 -21.22 -5.47
CA THR A 63 5.80 -20.21 -4.44
C THR A 63 4.39 -20.39 -3.87
N ARG A 64 3.38 -20.59 -4.72
CA ARG A 64 2.00 -20.86 -4.26
C ARG A 64 1.91 -22.13 -3.44
N GLU A 65 2.53 -23.22 -3.89
CA GLU A 65 2.52 -24.49 -3.17
C GLU A 65 3.21 -24.38 -1.79
N GLN A 66 4.22 -23.52 -1.69
CA GLN A 66 4.95 -23.27 -0.45
C GLN A 66 4.13 -22.44 0.55
N TRP A 67 3.48 -21.36 0.10
CA TRP A 67 2.93 -20.35 1.01
C TRP A 67 1.42 -20.46 1.26
N LEU A 68 0.64 -21.03 0.33
CA LEU A 68 -0.81 -21.20 0.50
C LEU A 68 -1.20 -22.31 1.49
N LYS A 69 -0.22 -22.97 2.12
CA LYS A 69 -0.41 -23.92 3.22
C LYS A 69 -0.64 -23.21 4.56
N PHE A 70 -0.32 -21.91 4.66
CA PHE A 70 -0.48 -21.09 5.88
C PHE A 70 0.04 -21.74 7.17
N ASN A 71 1.15 -22.47 7.07
CA ASN A 71 1.70 -23.29 8.16
C ASN A 71 3.07 -22.77 8.65
N LYS A 72 3.31 -21.47 8.52
CA LYS A 72 4.58 -20.81 8.87
C LYS A 72 4.58 -20.20 10.27
N GLY A 73 3.39 -20.05 10.85
CA GLY A 73 3.16 -19.59 12.21
C GLY A 73 1.76 -19.04 12.36
N GLU A 74 1.39 -18.72 13.59
CA GLU A 74 0.13 -18.06 13.94
C GLU A 74 0.47 -16.74 14.60
N PHE A 75 -0.14 -15.66 14.11
CA PHE A 75 0.13 -14.30 14.55
C PHE A 75 -1.14 -13.47 14.48
N THR A 76 -1.25 -12.52 15.39
CA THR A 76 -2.22 -11.43 15.31
C THR A 76 -1.78 -10.41 14.24
N ILE A 77 -2.72 -9.55 13.81
CA ILE A 77 -2.42 -8.49 12.85
C ILE A 77 -1.35 -7.53 13.39
N MET A 78 -1.40 -7.19 14.67
CA MET A 78 -0.42 -6.28 15.27
C MET A 78 0.98 -6.91 15.33
N GLU A 79 1.08 -8.20 15.67
CA GLU A 79 2.38 -8.89 15.62
C GLU A 79 2.96 -8.94 14.20
N MET A 80 2.10 -9.08 13.18
CA MET A 80 2.54 -9.00 11.78
C MET A 80 3.05 -7.60 11.41
N ILE A 81 2.38 -6.55 11.87
CA ILE A 81 2.81 -5.16 11.65
C ILE A 81 4.16 -4.91 12.34
N ASP A 82 4.36 -5.40 13.57
CA ASP A 82 5.63 -5.28 14.29
C ASP A 82 6.77 -6.03 13.56
N VAL A 83 6.46 -7.15 12.91
CA VAL A 83 7.46 -7.85 12.08
C VAL A 83 7.91 -6.99 10.90
N LEU A 84 7.00 -6.21 10.30
CA LEU A 84 7.27 -5.29 9.19
C LEU A 84 8.10 -4.06 9.60
N ASP A 85 8.33 -3.81 10.89
CA ASP A 85 9.31 -2.80 11.35
C ASP A 85 10.73 -3.10 10.83
N ASN A 86 11.02 -4.37 10.53
CA ASN A 86 12.33 -4.81 10.05
C ASN A 86 12.43 -4.85 8.51
N LEU A 87 11.40 -4.39 7.79
CA LEU A 87 11.35 -4.45 6.34
C LEU A 87 11.26 -3.04 5.73
N VAL A 88 12.18 -2.76 4.79
CA VAL A 88 12.09 -1.63 3.87
C VAL A 88 11.83 -2.19 2.47
N ASP A 89 10.85 -1.65 1.76
CA ASP A 89 10.49 -2.15 0.42
C ASP A 89 11.53 -1.70 -0.62
N ASP A 90 12.36 -2.62 -1.09
CA ASP A 90 13.40 -2.39 -2.10
C ASP A 90 12.87 -2.09 -3.53
N SER A 91 11.56 -2.16 -3.75
CA SER A 91 10.92 -1.78 -5.02
C SER A 91 10.36 -0.35 -5.03
N ASP A 92 10.21 0.27 -3.85
CA ASP A 92 9.61 1.59 -3.72
C ASP A 92 10.64 2.72 -3.91
N PRO A 93 10.52 3.58 -4.94
CA PRO A 93 11.42 4.72 -5.08
C PRO A 93 11.12 5.87 -4.11
N ASP A 94 9.97 5.87 -3.42
CA ASP A 94 9.40 7.08 -2.80
C ASP A 94 9.70 7.28 -1.32
N ASN A 95 10.18 6.25 -0.62
CA ASN A 95 10.57 6.30 0.79
C ASN A 95 11.50 5.14 1.13
N ASP A 96 12.20 5.22 2.26
CA ASP A 96 13.03 4.16 2.86
C ASP A 96 12.58 3.82 4.30
N LEU A 97 11.33 4.14 4.61
CA LEU A 97 10.75 3.91 5.93
C LEU A 97 10.43 2.42 6.13
N PRO A 98 10.38 1.95 7.39
CA PRO A 98 9.79 0.67 7.71
C PRO A 98 8.38 0.52 7.14
N ASN A 99 8.07 -0.65 6.59
CA ASN A 99 6.79 -0.88 5.92
C ASN A 99 5.59 -0.79 6.89
N SER A 100 5.80 -1.07 8.17
CA SER A 100 4.80 -0.83 9.22
C SER A 100 4.31 0.62 9.26
N ILE A 101 5.22 1.60 9.07
CA ILE A 101 4.88 3.02 9.02
C ILE A 101 4.02 3.31 7.78
N HIS A 102 4.33 2.70 6.65
CA HIS A 102 3.53 2.82 5.44
C HIS A 102 2.09 2.35 5.65
N ASP A 103 1.90 1.20 6.30
CA ASP A 103 0.58 0.63 6.60
C ASP A 103 -0.27 1.59 7.45
N PHE A 104 0.32 2.16 8.52
CA PHE A 104 -0.37 3.15 9.35
C PHE A 104 -0.67 4.44 8.59
N GLN A 105 0.25 4.95 7.78
CA GLN A 105 0.02 6.16 7.00
C GLN A 105 -1.12 5.97 5.99
N THR A 106 -1.20 4.80 5.34
CA THR A 106 -2.28 4.48 4.42
C THR A 106 -3.60 4.38 5.16
N ALA A 107 -3.65 3.65 6.29
CA ALA A 107 -4.85 3.53 7.12
C ALA A 107 -5.37 4.89 7.62
N GLU A 108 -4.49 5.75 8.16
CA GLU A 108 -4.88 7.05 8.71
C GLU A 108 -5.33 8.05 7.64
N ARG A 109 -4.75 8.00 6.44
CA ARG A 109 -5.21 8.83 5.31
C ARG A 109 -6.61 8.41 4.85
N ILE A 110 -6.84 7.10 4.70
CA ILE A 110 -8.16 6.56 4.38
C ILE A 110 -9.16 6.93 5.48
N ARG A 111 -8.76 6.84 6.75
CA ARG A 111 -9.60 7.25 7.89
C ARG A 111 -10.00 8.72 7.83
N ALA A 112 -9.07 9.61 7.51
CA ALA A 112 -9.35 11.04 7.39
C ALA A 112 -10.28 11.35 6.21
N GLN A 113 -10.13 10.65 5.09
CA GLN A 113 -10.90 10.89 3.87
C GLN A 113 -12.29 10.23 3.88
N TRP A 114 -12.41 9.05 4.50
CA TRP A 114 -13.63 8.26 4.54
C TRP A 114 -13.96 7.81 5.98
N PRO A 115 -14.25 8.76 6.89
CA PRO A 115 -14.40 8.47 8.31
C PRO A 115 -15.49 7.43 8.64
N ASP A 116 -16.53 7.33 7.81
CA ASP A 116 -17.65 6.40 8.01
C ASP A 116 -17.40 4.98 7.44
N HIS A 117 -16.21 4.71 6.90
CA HIS A 117 -15.84 3.43 6.27
C HIS A 117 -14.71 2.74 7.05
N ASP A 118 -14.99 2.33 8.28
CA ASP A 118 -14.05 1.66 9.19
C ASP A 118 -13.33 0.46 8.57
N TRP A 119 -14.04 -0.38 7.82
CA TRP A 119 -13.49 -1.51 7.08
C TRP A 119 -12.42 -1.07 6.08
N PHE A 120 -12.53 0.13 5.52
CA PHE A 120 -11.56 0.64 4.56
C PHE A 120 -10.29 1.11 5.27
N HIS A 121 -10.41 1.67 6.47
CA HIS A 121 -9.25 2.02 7.28
C HIS A 121 -8.43 0.76 7.57
N LEU A 122 -9.14 -0.33 7.93
CA LEU A 122 -8.53 -1.63 8.14
C LEU A 122 -7.89 -2.18 6.85
N VAL A 123 -8.54 -2.09 5.69
CA VAL A 123 -7.92 -2.49 4.41
C VAL A 123 -6.61 -1.74 4.18
N GLY A 124 -6.55 -0.44 4.49
CA GLY A 124 -5.31 0.34 4.43
C GLY A 124 -4.20 -0.22 5.32
N LEU A 125 -4.55 -0.69 6.52
CA LEU A 125 -3.59 -1.29 7.44
C LEU A 125 -3.15 -2.70 7.00
N LEU A 126 -4.02 -3.47 6.35
CA LEU A 126 -3.77 -4.86 5.99
C LEU A 126 -3.06 -5.06 4.64
N HIS A 127 -3.08 -4.06 3.77
CA HIS A 127 -2.83 -4.25 2.34
C HIS A 127 -1.45 -4.84 2.01
N ASP A 128 -0.42 -4.47 2.76
CA ASP A 128 0.96 -4.85 2.51
C ASP A 128 1.51 -5.90 3.50
N ILE A 129 0.66 -6.47 4.37
CA ILE A 129 1.09 -7.49 5.35
C ILE A 129 1.74 -8.72 4.71
N GLY A 130 1.36 -9.03 3.46
CA GLY A 130 1.99 -10.10 2.68
C GLY A 130 3.48 -9.90 2.43
N LYS A 131 4.03 -8.69 2.64
CA LYS A 131 5.48 -8.42 2.51
C LYS A 131 6.32 -9.13 3.57
N VAL A 132 5.72 -9.66 4.64
CA VAL A 132 6.40 -10.52 5.62
C VAL A 132 7.11 -11.72 4.98
N LEU A 133 6.71 -12.12 3.77
CA LEU A 133 7.36 -13.17 2.99
C LEU A 133 8.83 -12.87 2.62
N ALA A 134 9.27 -11.61 2.76
CA ALA A 134 10.65 -11.19 2.51
C ALA A 134 11.59 -11.36 3.72
N LEU A 135 11.06 -11.69 4.90
CA LEU A 135 11.79 -11.90 6.16
C LEU A 135 11.97 -13.40 6.46
#